data_AF-A0AAD0Q910-F1
#
_entry.id   AF-A0AAD0Q910-F1
#
_cell.length_a   1.000
_cell.length_b   1.000
_cell.length_c   1.000
_cell.angle_alpha   90.00
_cell.angle_beta   90.00
_cell.angle_gamma   90.00
#
_symmetry.space_group_name_H-M   'P 1'
#
loop_
_entity.id
_entity.type
_entity.pdbx_description
1 polymer ?
#
loop_
_entity_poly.entity_id
_entity_poly.type
_entity_poly.pdbx_seq_one_letter_code
_entity_poly.pdbx_strand_id
1 'polypeptide(L)'
;MNTIICPVGTEGSRPDPVAQLHTVRRLVEERYSSEQPLARAALHLIDCATDIVGQLPDGDLDAARGALGSARAAVVSATFAVGRVRDMSAAGADRA
;
A
#
# COMPACT_ATOMS: atom_id res chain seq x y z
N MET A 1 -55.39 0.92 -1.23
CA MET A 1 -54.16 0.20 -1.62
C MET A 1 -53.02 1.21 -1.54
N ASN A 2 -52.29 1.23 -0.42
CA ASN A 2 -51.13 2.11 -0.24
C ASN A 2 -49.87 1.33 -0.63
N THR A 3 -49.23 1.74 -1.72
CA THR A 3 -47.93 1.19 -2.14
C THR A 3 -46.85 1.89 -1.33
N ILE A 4 -46.25 1.17 -0.37
CA ILE A 4 -45.04 1.59 0.32
C ILE A 4 -43.89 1.43 -0.67
N ILE A 5 -43.35 2.55 -1.15
CA ILE A 5 -42.08 2.57 -1.88
C ILE A 5 -41.00 2.33 -0.82
N CYS A 6 -40.48 1.11 -0.72
CA CYS A 6 -39.25 0.85 -0.01
C CYS A 6 -38.13 1.62 -0.74
N PRO A 7 -37.42 2.55 -0.10
CA PRO A 7 -36.20 3.06 -0.69
C PRO A 7 -35.26 1.86 -0.78
N VAL A 8 -34.92 1.46 -2.00
CA VAL A 8 -33.74 0.63 -2.26
C VAL A 8 -32.62 1.37 -1.53
N GLY A 9 -32.16 0.79 -0.44
CA GLY A 9 -31.00 1.30 0.27
C GLY A 9 -29.89 1.35 -0.77
N THR A 10 -29.37 2.53 -1.01
CA THR A 10 -28.12 2.71 -1.73
C THR A 10 -27.12 1.82 -1.03
N GLU A 11 -26.86 0.63 -1.57
CA GLU A 11 -25.67 -0.13 -1.26
C GLU A 11 -24.54 0.82 -1.64
N GLY A 12 -24.04 1.55 -0.63
CA GLY A 12 -22.92 2.45 -0.80
C GLY A 12 -21.82 1.61 -1.38
N SER A 13 -21.57 1.78 -2.68
CA SER A 13 -20.58 1.03 -3.44
C SER A 13 -19.31 1.03 -2.62
N ARG A 14 -18.98 -0.11 -2.01
CA ARG A 14 -17.75 -0.22 -1.24
C ARG A 14 -16.65 0.11 -2.24
N PRO A 15 -15.85 1.16 -1.96
CA PRO A 15 -14.86 1.63 -2.92
C PRO A 15 -13.94 0.47 -3.29
N ASP A 16 -13.70 0.31 -4.59
CA ASP A 16 -12.82 -0.72 -5.10
C ASP A 16 -11.45 -0.61 -4.38
N PRO A 17 -11.02 -1.65 -3.65
CA PRO A 17 -9.81 -1.58 -2.85
C PRO A 17 -8.56 -1.36 -3.71
N VAL A 18 -8.55 -1.83 -4.97
CA VAL A 18 -7.46 -1.57 -5.92
C VAL A 18 -7.41 -0.07 -6.28
N ALA A 19 -8.55 0.54 -6.61
CA ALA A 19 -8.62 1.99 -6.85
C ALA A 19 -8.19 2.83 -5.63
N GLN A 20 -8.48 2.39 -4.41
CA GLN A 20 -8.01 3.05 -3.20
C GLN A 20 -6.49 2.98 -3.07
N LEU A 21 -5.89 1.81 -3.30
CA LEU A 21 -4.44 1.64 -3.25
C LEU A 21 -3.71 2.50 -4.29
N HIS A 22 -4.24 2.59 -5.52
CA HIS A 22 -3.71 3.52 -6.52
C HIS A 22 -3.79 4.99 -6.09
N THR A 23 -4.86 5.37 -5.39
CA THR A 23 -4.99 6.73 -4.85
C THR A 23 -3.93 7.01 -3.79
N VAL A 24 -3.71 6.08 -2.87
CA VAL A 24 -2.66 6.20 -1.84
C VAL A 24 -1.27 6.27 -2.48
N ARG A 25 -1.00 5.43 -3.48
CA ARG A 25 0.27 5.45 -4.23
C ARG A 25 0.59 6.84 -4.78
N ARG A 26 -0.39 7.46 -5.46
CA ARG A 26 -0.23 8.80 -6.04
C ARG A 26 0.05 9.86 -4.97
N LEU A 27 -0.66 9.80 -3.84
CA LEU A 27 -0.43 10.73 -2.72
C LEU A 27 0.98 10.59 -2.14
N VAL A 28 1.55 9.40 -2.12
CA VAL A 28 2.93 9.18 -1.68
C VAL A 28 3.92 9.78 -2.68
N GLU A 29 3.72 9.56 -3.98
CA GLU A 29 4.57 10.14 -5.04
C GLU A 29 4.53 11.67 -5.06
N GLU A 30 3.38 12.27 -4.79
CA GLU A 30 3.20 13.73 -4.73
C GLU A 30 3.89 14.36 -3.52
N ARG A 31 3.91 13.67 -2.38
CA ARG A 31 4.38 14.22 -1.09
C ARG A 31 5.81 13.88 -0.76
N TYR A 32 6.34 12.78 -1.29
CA TYR A 32 7.64 12.26 -0.90
C TYR A 32 8.49 11.94 -2.13
N SER A 33 9.77 12.32 -2.07
CA SER A 33 10.72 11.98 -3.13
C SER A 33 11.01 10.47 -3.11
N SER A 34 10.93 9.84 -4.28
CA SER A 34 11.29 8.42 -4.49
C SER A 34 12.78 8.11 -4.26
N GLU A 35 13.62 9.14 -4.09
CA GLU A 35 15.01 9.02 -3.67
C GLU A 35 15.13 8.75 -2.16
N GLN A 36 14.09 9.06 -1.36
CA GLN A 36 14.05 8.72 0.05
C GLN A 36 13.81 7.21 0.19
N PRO A 37 14.70 6.47 0.88
CA PRO A 37 14.58 5.01 1.00
C PRO A 37 13.24 4.53 1.57
N LEU A 38 12.66 5.28 2.52
CA LEU A 38 11.36 4.96 3.11
C LEU A 38 10.20 5.22 2.14
N ALA A 39 10.26 6.28 1.33
CA ALA A 39 9.24 6.54 0.32
C ALA A 39 9.24 5.45 -0.75
N ARG A 40 10.43 5.04 -1.20
CA ARG A 40 10.58 3.94 -2.17
C ARG A 40 10.04 2.62 -1.61
N ALA A 41 10.34 2.32 -0.35
CA ALA A 41 9.81 1.12 0.31
C ALA A 41 8.27 1.19 0.46
N ALA A 42 7.71 2.34 0.82
CA ALA A 42 6.26 2.52 0.91
C ALA A 42 5.57 2.31 -0.44
N LEU A 43 6.11 2.87 -1.52
CA LEU A 43 5.59 2.67 -2.87
C LEU A 43 5.60 1.19 -3.27
N HIS A 44 6.71 0.48 -3.04
CA HIS A 44 6.79 -0.95 -3.30
C HIS A 44 5.79 -1.78 -2.50
N LEU A 45 5.52 -1.42 -1.24
CA LEU A 45 4.52 -2.10 -0.41
C LEU A 45 3.10 -1.89 -0.95
N ILE A 46 2.78 -0.68 -1.43
CA ILE A 46 1.48 -0.37 -2.03
C ILE A 46 1.30 -1.16 -3.34
N ASP A 47 2.34 -1.23 -4.17
CA ASP A 47 2.30 -2.03 -5.41
C ASP A 47 2.04 -3.50 -5.09
N CYS A 48 2.76 -4.09 -4.13
CA CYS A 48 2.54 -5.48 -3.72
C CYS A 48 1.13 -5.71 -3.14
N ALA A 49 0.60 -4.77 -2.34
CA ALA A 49 -0.76 -4.87 -1.83
C ALA A 49 -1.79 -4.81 -2.96
N THR A 50 -1.54 -4.00 -3.99
CA THR A 50 -2.39 -3.85 -5.17
C THR A 50 -2.45 -5.16 -5.94
N ASP A 51 -1.30 -5.78 -6.19
CA ASP A 51 -1.21 -7.08 -6.86
C ASP A 51 -1.94 -8.18 -6.07
N ILE A 52 -1.75 -8.28 -4.75
CA ILE A 52 -2.43 -9.29 -3.92
C ILE A 52 -3.95 -9.11 -3.96
N VAL A 53 -4.42 -7.89 -3.73
CA VAL A 53 -5.86 -7.58 -3.69
C VAL A 53 -6.51 -7.80 -5.05
N GLY A 54 -5.82 -7.46 -6.14
CA GLY A 54 -6.29 -7.67 -7.50
C GLY A 54 -6.51 -9.15 -7.85
N GLN A 55 -5.81 -10.08 -7.19
CA GLN A 55 -5.94 -11.52 -7.42
C GLN A 55 -7.01 -12.21 -6.54
N LEU A 56 -7.55 -11.52 -5.52
CA LEU A 56 -8.58 -12.09 -4.64
C LEU A 56 -9.87 -12.54 -5.38
N PRO A 57 -10.36 -11.86 -6.44
CA PRO A 57 -11.55 -12.29 -7.17
C PRO A 57 -11.35 -13.58 -7.96
N ASP A 58 -10.17 -13.77 -8.56
CA ASP A 58 -9.87 -14.87 -9.47
C ASP A 58 -9.27 -16.09 -8.75
N GLY A 59 -8.74 -15.91 -7.54
CA GLY A 59 -8.22 -16.98 -6.71
C GLY A 59 -6.91 -17.60 -7.22
N ASP A 60 -6.14 -16.87 -8.04
CA ASP A 60 -4.84 -17.32 -8.54
C ASP A 60 -3.81 -17.35 -7.40
N LEU A 61 -3.62 -18.54 -6.84
CA LEU A 61 -2.70 -18.79 -5.72
C LEU A 61 -1.22 -18.62 -6.10
N ASP A 62 -0.84 -18.87 -7.36
CA ASP A 62 0.55 -18.74 -7.80
C ASP A 62 0.91 -17.27 -7.99
N ALA A 63 0.02 -16.47 -8.58
CA ALA A 63 0.18 -15.03 -8.65
C ALA A 63 0.16 -14.39 -7.25
N ALA A 64 -0.75 -14.81 -6.36
CA ALA A 64 -0.78 -14.35 -4.97
C ALA A 64 0.52 -14.71 -4.22
N ARG A 65 1.06 -15.91 -4.42
CA ARG A 65 2.35 -16.32 -3.86
C ARG A 65 3.51 -15.47 -4.39
N GLY A 66 3.51 -15.14 -5.68
CA GLY A 66 4.48 -14.23 -6.28
C GLY A 66 4.43 -12.83 -5.65
N ALA A 67 3.22 -12.26 -5.55
CA ALA A 67 3.01 -10.95 -4.95
C ALA A 67 3.39 -10.90 -3.46
N LEU A 68 3.12 -11.97 -2.70
CA LEU A 68 3.59 -12.13 -1.31
C LEU A 68 5.12 -12.21 -1.22
N GLY A 69 5.78 -12.88 -2.17
CA GLY A 69 7.23 -12.91 -2.28
C GLY A 69 7.83 -11.52 -2.46
N SER A 70 7.25 -10.74 -3.38
CA SER A 70 7.62 -9.33 -3.60
C SER A 70 7.37 -8.47 -2.35
N ALA A 71 6.21 -8.64 -1.69
CA ALA A 71 5.87 -7.92 -0.47
C ALA A 71 6.92 -8.17 0.63
N ARG A 72 7.36 -9.43 0.80
CA ARG A 72 8.40 -9.78 1.77
C ARG A 72 9.73 -9.07 1.46
N ALA A 73 10.14 -9.03 0.20
CA ALA A 73 11.35 -8.31 -0.20
C ALA A 73 11.25 -6.79 0.06
N ALA A 74 10.08 -6.21 -0.19
CA ALA A 74 9.79 -4.80 0.10
C ALA A 74 9.89 -4.51 1.62
N VAL A 75 9.33 -5.36 2.49
CA VAL A 75 9.43 -5.22 3.95
C VAL A 75 10.88 -5.28 4.45
N VAL A 76 11.68 -6.21 3.92
CA VAL A 76 13.11 -6.29 4.27
C VAL A 76 13.83 -5.01 3.87
N SER A 77 13.56 -4.50 2.66
CA SER A 77 14.10 -3.23 2.18
C SER A 77 13.67 -2.05 3.05
N ALA A 78 12.39 -2.03 3.48
CA ALA A 78 11.86 -1.02 4.39
C ALA A 78 12.57 -1.05 5.75
N THR A 79 12.82 -2.24 6.30
CA THR A 79 13.50 -2.41 7.59
C THR A 79 14.94 -1.90 7.52
N PHE A 80 15.64 -2.19 6.41
CA PHE A 80 16.97 -1.67 6.18
C PHE A 80 16.98 -0.13 6.03
N ALA A 81 16.00 0.42 5.30
CA ALA A 81 15.82 1.87 5.18
C ALA A 81 15.59 2.55 6.54
N VAL A 82 14.75 1.97 7.40
CA VAL A 82 14.52 2.47 8.77
C VAL A 82 15.81 2.44 9.59
N GLY A 83 16.57 1.33 9.52
CA GLY A 83 17.87 1.22 10.20
C GLY A 83 18.82 2.34 9.81
N ARG A 84 18.99 2.56 8.50
CA ARG A 84 19.82 3.67 7.98
C ARG A 84 19.37 5.04 8.46
N VAL A 85 18.05 5.31 8.48
CA VAL A 85 17.53 6.60 8.95
C VAL A 85 17.85 6.79 10.43
N ARG A 86 17.70 5.75 11.25
CA ARG A 86 18.05 5.76 12.67
C ARG A 86 19.55 6.02 12.87
N ASP A 87 20.41 5.36 12.11
CA ASP A 87 21.86 5.50 12.20
C ASP A 87 22.31 6.92 11.84
N MET A 88 21.73 7.51 10.78
CA MET A 88 21.98 8.91 10.40
C MET A 88 21.52 9.88 11.49
N SER A 89 20.35 9.66 12.11
CA SER A 89 19.88 10.48 13.23
C SER A 89 20.79 10.38 14.45
N ALA A 90 21.28 9.18 14.78
CA ALA A 90 22.21 8.98 15.89
C ALA A 90 23.57 9.66 15.64
N ALA A 91 24.13 9.54 14.44
CA ALA A 91 25.38 10.20 14.06
C ALA A 91 25.28 11.74 14.02
N GLY A 92 24.08 12.28 13.75
CA GLY A 92 23.81 13.71 13.83
C GLY A 92 23.73 14.22 15.27
N ALA A 93 23.22 13.40 16.21
CA ALA A 93 23.14 13.73 17.62
C ALA A 93 24.50 13.69 18.34
N ASP A 94 25.43 12.84 17.90
CA ASP A 94 26.79 12.72 18.47
C ASP A 94 27.75 13.85 18.04
N ARG A 95 27.30 14.72 17.12
CA ARG A 95 28.05 15.87 16.59
C ARG A 95 27.52 17.23 17.07
N ALA A 96 26.48 17.24 17.91
CA ALA A 96 25.86 18.45 18.47
C ALA A 96 26.21 18.58 19.96
#